data_AF-A0A0S8DNX6-F1
#
_entry.id   AF-A0A0S8DNX6-F1
#
_cell.length_a   1.000
_cell.length_b   1.000
_cell.length_c   1.000
_cell.angle_alpha   90.00
_cell.angle_beta   90.00
_cell.angle_gamma   90.00
#
_symmetry.space_group_name_H-M   'P 1'
#
loop_
_entity.id
_entity.type
_entity.pdbx_description
1 polymer ?
#
loop_
_entity_poly.entity_id
_entity_poly.type
_entity_poly.pdbx_seq_one_letter_code
_entity_poly.pdbx_strand_id
1 'polypeptide(L)'
;MGHTTGEKVYRNLGKKIDSLQTRAPWSAAFREIVKTLFTLEQADLVTKMPYGLASLDEIQKVTKYERTRLERTLGSLCSQGLVMDLWIREEYRYMPSPMIVGIFELVMMRTGDGLGSKRWADLFHQYLHGDDAFHKANFGPGKKVSVMRTLVHEEAVPEEH
;
A
#
# COMPACT_ATOMS: atom_id res chain seq x y z
N MET A 1 19.87 -20.53 -5.37
CA MET A 1 20.12 -19.07 -5.51
C MET A 1 18.84 -18.23 -5.75
N GLY A 2 17.71 -18.79 -6.18
CA GLY A 2 16.46 -18.02 -6.40
C GLY A 2 15.73 -17.54 -5.13
N HIS A 3 15.86 -18.26 -4.00
CA HIS A 3 15.18 -17.90 -2.74
C HIS A 3 15.66 -16.57 -2.13
N THR A 4 16.94 -16.23 -2.26
CA THR A 4 17.51 -15.01 -1.69
C THR A 4 17.13 -13.76 -2.48
N THR A 5 16.98 -13.89 -3.81
CA THR A 5 16.58 -12.77 -4.68
C THR A 5 15.12 -12.39 -4.44
N GLY A 6 14.21 -13.38 -4.34
CA GLY A 6 12.80 -13.11 -4.07
C GLY A 6 12.58 -12.44 -2.71
N GLU A 7 13.28 -12.92 -1.67
CA GLU A 7 13.21 -12.32 -0.33
C GLU A 7 13.65 -10.84 -0.34
N LYS A 8 14.70 -10.51 -1.10
CA LYS A 8 15.17 -9.13 -1.24
C LYS A 8 14.11 -8.23 -1.89
N VAL A 9 13.38 -8.74 -2.90
CA VAL A 9 12.29 -7.99 -3.55
C VAL A 9 11.19 -7.67 -2.55
N TYR A 10 10.71 -8.65 -1.79
CA TYR A 10 9.68 -8.40 -0.77
C TYR A 10 10.15 -7.47 0.34
N ARG A 11 11.43 -7.57 0.75
CA ARG A 11 12.00 -6.65 1.74
C ARG A 11 12.05 -5.21 1.20
N ASN A 12 12.36 -5.02 -0.08
CA ASN A 12 12.35 -3.70 -0.70
C ASN A 12 10.93 -3.15 -0.84
N LEU A 13 9.95 -3.98 -1.21
CA LEU A 13 8.54 -3.61 -1.19
C LEU A 13 8.10 -3.17 0.22
N GLY A 14 8.49 -3.91 1.26
CA GLY A 14 8.22 -3.53 2.64
C GLY A 14 8.77 -2.14 2.99
N LYS A 15 10.01 -1.84 2.58
CA LYS A 15 10.60 -0.49 2.75
C LYS A 15 9.85 0.59 1.96
N LYS A 16 9.40 0.26 0.74
CA LYS A 16 8.61 1.17 -0.10
C LYS A 16 7.31 1.55 0.62
N ILE A 17 6.56 0.55 1.10
CA ILE A 17 5.29 0.76 1.82
C ILE A 17 5.53 1.50 3.14
N ASP A 18 6.58 1.15 3.90
CA ASP A 18 6.92 1.84 5.16
C ASP A 18 7.24 3.33 4.97
N SER A 19 7.66 3.72 3.77
CA SER A 19 8.01 5.11 3.44
C SER A 19 6.84 5.89 2.84
N LEU A 20 5.63 5.35 2.87
CA LEU A 20 4.39 6.05 2.51
C LEU A 20 3.85 6.84 3.71
N GLN A 21 2.58 7.26 3.65
CA GLN A 21 1.90 8.11 4.62
C GLN A 21 1.79 7.46 6.01
N THR A 22 1.61 6.13 6.05
CA THR A 22 1.58 5.34 7.28
C THR A 22 2.82 4.48 7.35
N ARG A 23 3.52 4.50 8.49
CA ARG A 23 4.69 3.62 8.70
C ARG A 23 4.21 2.18 8.75
N ALA A 24 4.98 1.29 8.17
CA ALA A 24 4.71 -0.14 8.10
C ALA A 24 5.95 -0.92 8.55
N PRO A 25 6.22 -0.97 9.88
CA PRO A 25 7.39 -1.65 10.42
C PRO A 25 7.51 -3.09 9.90
N TRP A 26 8.74 -3.48 9.58
CA TRP A 26 9.03 -4.82 9.07
C TRP A 26 8.99 -5.86 10.19
N SER A 27 7.89 -6.61 10.27
CA SER A 27 7.70 -7.75 11.17
C SER A 27 7.53 -9.06 10.38
N ALA A 28 7.51 -10.21 11.08
CA ALA A 28 7.22 -11.49 10.45
C ALA A 28 5.81 -11.52 9.84
N ALA A 29 4.81 -10.95 10.52
CA ALA A 29 3.45 -10.83 9.99
C ALA A 29 3.41 -9.97 8.72
N PHE A 30 4.08 -8.81 8.72
CA PHE A 30 4.09 -7.95 7.52
C PHE A 30 4.79 -8.61 6.32
N ARG A 31 5.88 -9.33 6.58
CA ARG A 31 6.56 -10.13 5.57
C ARG A 31 5.61 -11.15 4.92
N GLU A 32 4.81 -11.85 5.73
CA GLU A 32 3.86 -12.83 5.21
C GLU A 32 2.67 -12.17 4.50
N ILE A 33 2.22 -10.98 4.95
CA ILE A 33 1.22 -10.17 4.23
C ILE A 33 1.71 -9.86 2.81
N VAL A 34 2.90 -9.26 2.66
CA VAL A 34 3.39 -8.87 1.32
C VAL A 34 3.62 -10.08 0.41
N LYS A 35 4.10 -11.21 0.96
CA LYS A 35 4.29 -12.46 0.19
C LYS A 35 2.97 -13.10 -0.22
N THR A 36 1.94 -12.95 0.60
CA THR A 36 0.60 -13.51 0.32
C THR A 36 -0.13 -12.68 -0.73
N LEU A 37 0.02 -11.37 -0.71
CA LEU A 37 -0.75 -10.46 -1.56
C LEU A 37 -0.08 -10.15 -2.90
N PHE A 38 1.26 -10.12 -2.96
CA PHE A 38 2.01 -9.73 -4.16
C PHE A 38 2.74 -10.91 -4.79
N THR A 39 2.65 -11.01 -6.11
CA THR A 39 3.63 -11.78 -6.87
C THR A 39 4.99 -11.06 -6.86
N LEU A 40 6.07 -11.78 -7.18
CA LEU A 40 7.41 -11.17 -7.28
C LEU A 40 7.46 -10.04 -8.32
N GLU A 41 6.79 -10.22 -9.46
CA GLU A 41 6.71 -9.19 -10.51
C GLU A 41 5.98 -7.94 -10.02
N GLN A 42 4.85 -8.12 -9.35
CA GLN A 42 4.08 -7.02 -8.77
C GLN A 42 4.88 -6.27 -7.70
N ALA A 43 5.57 -7.00 -6.82
CA ALA A 43 6.39 -6.42 -5.77
C ALA A 43 7.57 -5.61 -6.33
N ASP A 44 8.23 -6.11 -7.38
CA ASP A 44 9.31 -5.37 -8.06
C ASP A 44 8.79 -4.09 -8.74
N LEU A 45 7.64 -4.18 -9.43
CA LEU A 45 7.01 -3.02 -10.07
C LEU A 45 6.68 -1.93 -9.04
N VAL A 46 5.94 -2.26 -7.98
CA VAL A 46 5.50 -1.30 -6.95
C VAL A 46 6.69 -0.68 -6.21
N THR A 47 7.75 -1.45 -5.98
CA THR A 47 9.00 -0.94 -5.38
C THR A 47 9.61 0.20 -6.23
N LYS A 48 9.51 0.11 -7.55
CA LYS A 48 10.09 1.08 -8.50
C LYS A 48 9.16 2.26 -8.83
N MET A 49 7.87 2.16 -8.53
CA MET A 49 6.91 3.24 -8.76
C MET A 49 7.30 4.50 -7.97
N PRO A 50 6.87 5.70 -8.42
CA PRO A 50 6.90 6.91 -7.60
C PRO A 50 6.14 6.72 -6.27
N TYR A 51 6.39 7.59 -5.28
CA TYR A 51 5.69 7.51 -3.98
C TYR A 51 4.29 8.12 -4.03
N GLY A 52 4.10 9.16 -4.83
CA GLY A 52 2.82 9.81 -5.04
C GLY A 52 2.16 9.39 -6.35
N LEU A 53 1.13 10.15 -6.71
CA LEU A 53 0.39 10.00 -7.96
C LEU A 53 1.32 10.15 -9.17
N ALA A 54 1.27 9.18 -10.08
CA ALA A 54 2.04 9.18 -11.30
C ALA A 54 1.17 8.71 -12.48
N SER A 55 1.38 9.29 -13.66
CA SER A 55 0.76 8.79 -14.88
C SER A 55 1.39 7.46 -15.29
N LEU A 56 0.71 6.74 -16.18
CA LEU A 56 1.24 5.51 -16.77
C LEU A 56 2.62 5.74 -17.42
N ASP A 57 2.80 6.85 -18.13
CA ASP A 57 4.06 7.20 -18.81
C ASP A 57 5.20 7.47 -17.82
N GLU A 58 4.92 8.14 -16.70
CA GLU A 58 5.89 8.37 -15.63
C GLU A 58 6.35 7.04 -15.01
N ILE A 59 5.41 6.13 -14.76
CA ILE A 59 5.71 4.79 -14.23
C ILE A 59 6.50 3.98 -15.25
N GLN A 60 6.12 4.01 -16.52
CA GLN A 60 6.85 3.33 -17.59
C GLN A 60 8.29 3.83 -17.68
N LYS A 61 8.50 5.15 -17.58
CA LYS A 61 9.82 5.77 -17.66
C LYS A 61 10.75 5.33 -16.53
N VAL A 62 10.27 5.19 -15.29
CA VAL A 62 11.10 4.81 -14.13
C VAL A 62 11.26 3.29 -13.98
N THR A 63 10.24 2.51 -14.37
CA THR A 63 10.26 1.05 -14.24
C THR A 63 10.92 0.35 -15.43
N LYS A 64 10.92 1.01 -16.61
CA LYS A 64 11.35 0.46 -17.90
C LYS A 64 10.56 -0.77 -18.35
N TYR A 65 9.35 -0.95 -17.85
CA TYR A 65 8.45 -2.01 -18.32
C TYR A 65 7.94 -1.69 -19.73
N GLU A 66 7.70 -2.74 -20.50
CA GLU A 66 6.92 -2.66 -21.73
C GLU A 66 5.49 -2.21 -21.38
N ARG A 67 4.87 -1.37 -22.23
CA ARG A 67 3.62 -0.67 -21.91
C ARG A 67 2.44 -1.61 -21.70
N THR A 68 2.20 -2.56 -22.62
CA THR A 68 1.10 -3.52 -22.50
C THR A 68 1.25 -4.39 -21.26
N ARG A 69 2.48 -4.82 -20.96
CA ARG A 69 2.79 -5.55 -19.72
C ARG A 69 2.51 -4.69 -18.48
N LEU A 70 2.92 -3.42 -18.50
CA LEU A 70 2.71 -2.49 -17.39
C LEU A 70 1.22 -2.26 -17.13
N GLU A 71 0.44 -1.98 -18.17
CA GLU A 71 -1.01 -1.77 -18.09
C GLU A 71 -1.72 -2.99 -17.49
N ARG A 72 -1.37 -4.20 -17.96
CA ARG A 72 -1.92 -5.44 -17.41
C ARG A 72 -1.57 -5.64 -15.93
N THR A 73 -0.30 -5.44 -15.56
CA THR A 73 0.15 -5.64 -14.18
C THR A 73 -0.44 -4.59 -13.24
N LEU A 74 -0.55 -3.33 -13.68
CA LEU A 74 -1.22 -2.26 -12.94
C LEU A 74 -2.72 -2.54 -12.79
N GLY A 75 -3.42 -2.95 -13.84
CA GLY A 75 -4.84 -3.31 -13.75
C GLY A 75 -5.11 -4.43 -12.74
N SER A 76 -4.23 -5.44 -12.70
CA SER A 76 -4.28 -6.49 -11.66
C SER A 76 -4.05 -5.90 -10.26
N LEU A 77 -3.03 -5.07 -10.08
CA LEU A 77 -2.73 -4.45 -8.78
C LEU A 77 -3.88 -3.56 -8.29
N CYS A 78 -4.52 -2.81 -9.18
CA CYS A 78 -5.66 -1.94 -8.86
C CYS A 78 -6.88 -2.76 -8.43
N SER A 79 -7.24 -3.80 -9.18
CA SER A 79 -8.36 -4.69 -8.81
C SER A 79 -8.12 -5.48 -7.50
N GLN A 80 -6.86 -5.63 -7.09
CA GLN A 80 -6.47 -6.23 -5.81
C GLN A 80 -6.38 -5.21 -4.66
N GLY A 81 -6.50 -3.90 -4.91
CA GLY A 81 -6.35 -2.84 -3.90
C GLY A 81 -4.90 -2.55 -3.50
N LEU A 82 -3.93 -3.04 -4.26
CA LEU A 82 -2.49 -2.97 -3.95
C LEU A 82 -1.78 -1.77 -4.60
N VAL A 83 -2.43 -1.19 -5.62
CA VAL A 83 -2.16 0.14 -6.19
C VAL A 83 -3.51 0.85 -6.24
N MET A 84 -3.51 2.15 -5.98
CA MET A 84 -4.69 2.99 -6.13
C MET A 84 -4.63 3.72 -7.46
N ASP A 85 -5.74 3.73 -8.21
CA ASP A 85 -5.95 4.54 -9.39
C ASP A 85 -6.97 5.65 -9.12
N LEU A 86 -6.66 6.86 -9.55
CA LEU A 86 -7.51 8.03 -9.40
C LEU A 86 -7.72 8.69 -10.76
N TRP A 87 -8.97 8.98 -11.11
CA TRP A 87 -9.30 9.75 -12.30
C TRP A 87 -9.15 11.24 -12.01
N ILE A 88 -8.13 11.87 -12.57
CA ILE A 88 -7.78 13.28 -12.32
C ILE A 88 -7.48 13.93 -13.67
N ARG A 89 -8.17 15.05 -13.98
CA ARG A 89 -7.94 15.83 -15.22
C ARG A 89 -7.96 14.95 -16.48
N GLU A 90 -8.99 14.10 -16.59
CA GLU A 90 -9.24 13.23 -17.75
C GLU A 90 -8.22 12.09 -17.96
N GLU A 91 -7.40 11.78 -16.96
CA GLU A 91 -6.47 10.64 -17.01
C GLU A 91 -6.41 9.90 -15.68
N TYR A 92 -6.06 8.60 -15.73
CA TYR A 92 -5.75 7.83 -14.53
C TYR A 92 -4.35 8.15 -14.01
N ARG A 93 -4.28 8.41 -12.70
CA ARG A 93 -3.06 8.56 -11.92
C ARG A 93 -2.97 7.42 -10.91
N TYR A 94 -1.81 6.81 -10.79
CA TYR A 94 -1.59 5.64 -9.94
C TYR A 94 -0.64 5.95 -8.81
N MET A 95 -0.85 5.32 -7.65
CA MET A 95 0.10 5.35 -6.53
C MET A 95 0.12 4.03 -5.77
N PRO A 96 1.27 3.62 -5.18
CA PRO A 96 1.31 2.48 -4.27
C PRO A 96 0.32 2.66 -3.12
N SER A 97 -0.48 1.63 -2.83
CA SER A 97 -1.45 1.69 -1.72
C SER A 97 -0.72 1.82 -0.37
N PRO A 98 -1.10 2.80 0.48
CA PRO A 98 -0.62 2.86 1.86
C PRO A 98 -1.09 1.65 2.67
N MET A 99 -0.46 1.39 3.82
CA MET A 99 -0.75 0.17 4.59
C MET A 99 -2.20 0.09 5.11
N ILE A 100 -2.72 1.17 5.70
CA ILE A 100 -4.05 1.19 6.34
C ILE A 100 -5.12 1.65 5.34
N VAL A 101 -5.08 2.92 4.92
CA VAL A 101 -6.03 3.55 3.97
C VAL A 101 -5.77 3.11 2.52
N GLY A 102 -5.56 1.82 2.33
CA GLY A 102 -5.10 1.23 1.09
C GLY A 102 -5.11 -0.28 1.20
N ILE A 103 -3.95 -0.90 1.40
CA ILE A 103 -3.79 -2.35 1.38
C ILE A 103 -4.77 -3.03 2.36
N PHE A 104 -4.80 -2.63 3.64
CA PHE A 104 -5.69 -3.26 4.62
C PHE A 104 -7.16 -3.11 4.23
N GLU A 105 -7.64 -1.88 4.06
CA GLU A 105 -9.05 -1.59 3.78
C GLU A 105 -9.50 -2.25 2.47
N LEU A 106 -8.80 -1.96 1.37
CA LEU A 106 -9.22 -2.42 0.04
C LEU A 106 -9.13 -3.94 -0.10
N VAL A 107 -8.10 -4.58 0.48
CA VAL A 107 -8.02 -6.06 0.44
C VAL A 107 -9.14 -6.69 1.25
N MET A 108 -9.48 -6.13 2.42
CA MET A 108 -10.53 -6.67 3.28
C MET A 108 -11.96 -6.36 2.79
N MET A 109 -12.13 -5.34 1.94
CA MET A 109 -13.40 -5.01 1.29
C MET A 109 -13.71 -5.88 0.05
N ARG A 110 -12.73 -6.62 -0.47
CA ARG A 110 -12.93 -7.47 -1.65
C ARG A 110 -13.93 -8.59 -1.36
N THR A 111 -14.91 -8.72 -2.25
CA THR A 111 -15.90 -9.79 -2.25
C THR A 111 -15.72 -10.67 -3.48
N GLY A 112 -16.10 -11.95 -3.38
CA GLY A 112 -15.96 -12.93 -4.46
C GLY A 112 -15.47 -14.29 -3.99
N ASP A 113 -15.62 -15.28 -4.85
CA ASP A 113 -15.23 -16.66 -4.56
C ASP A 113 -13.71 -16.84 -4.61
N GLY A 114 -13.18 -17.77 -3.82
CA GLY A 114 -11.76 -18.13 -3.80
C GLY A 114 -10.83 -17.12 -3.12
N LEU A 115 -11.36 -16.10 -2.44
CA LEU A 115 -10.56 -15.16 -1.66
C LEU A 115 -10.11 -15.75 -0.32
N GLY A 116 -8.85 -15.52 0.05
CA GLY A 116 -8.26 -15.96 1.32
C GLY A 116 -8.60 -15.06 2.50
N SER A 117 -9.79 -14.45 2.54
CA SER A 117 -10.14 -13.34 3.46
C SER A 117 -9.89 -13.67 4.93
N LYS A 118 -10.24 -14.88 5.39
CA LYS A 118 -9.95 -15.33 6.77
C LYS A 118 -8.46 -15.30 7.07
N ARG A 119 -7.63 -15.85 6.18
CA ARG A 119 -6.17 -15.86 6.35
C ARG A 119 -5.59 -14.45 6.32
N TRP A 120 -6.10 -13.57 5.46
CA TRP A 120 -5.68 -12.17 5.43
C TRP A 120 -6.05 -11.45 6.73
N ALA A 121 -7.27 -11.67 7.24
CA ALA A 121 -7.72 -11.12 8.50
C ALA A 121 -6.82 -11.55 9.67
N ASP A 122 -6.48 -12.84 9.76
CA ASP A 122 -5.57 -13.37 10.80
C ASP A 122 -4.19 -12.70 10.72
N LEU A 123 -3.64 -12.55 9.50
CA LEU A 123 -2.35 -11.89 9.28
C LEU A 123 -2.39 -10.39 9.64
N PHE A 124 -3.43 -9.67 9.23
CA PHE A 124 -3.58 -8.25 9.57
C PHE A 124 -3.82 -8.06 11.07
N HIS A 125 -4.62 -8.92 11.70
CA HIS A 125 -4.82 -8.89 13.15
C HIS A 125 -3.50 -9.10 13.88
N GLN A 126 -2.72 -10.12 13.49
CA GLN A 126 -1.39 -10.35 14.06
C GLN A 126 -0.46 -9.16 13.82
N TYR A 127 -0.51 -8.53 12.65
CA TYR A 127 0.34 -7.40 12.33
C TYR A 127 0.01 -6.14 13.13
N LEU A 128 -1.28 -5.83 13.30
CA LEU A 128 -1.74 -4.61 13.94
C LEU A 128 -1.80 -4.74 15.47
N HIS A 129 -2.08 -5.94 15.99
CA HIS A 129 -2.33 -6.18 17.42
C HIS A 129 -1.41 -7.21 18.08
N GLY A 130 -0.59 -7.94 17.31
CA GLY A 130 0.29 -8.97 17.87
C GLY A 130 1.46 -8.42 18.69
N ASP A 131 1.90 -7.19 18.38
CA ASP A 131 2.86 -6.44 19.18
C ASP A 131 2.61 -4.91 19.07
N ASP A 132 3.37 -4.13 19.84
CA ASP A 132 3.24 -2.67 19.83
C ASP A 132 4.01 -1.97 18.69
N ALA A 133 4.69 -2.69 17.80
CA ALA A 133 5.62 -2.07 16.84
C ALA A 133 4.89 -1.14 15.87
N PHE A 134 3.74 -1.55 15.35
CA PHE A 134 2.90 -0.72 14.49
C PHE A 134 2.43 0.55 15.22
N HIS A 135 1.92 0.38 16.44
CA HIS A 135 1.44 1.48 17.28
C HIS A 135 2.55 2.46 17.62
N LYS A 136 3.72 1.99 18.06
CA LYS A 136 4.88 2.84 18.38
C LYS A 136 5.39 3.60 17.16
N ALA A 137 5.38 2.98 15.98
CA ALA A 137 5.86 3.62 14.76
C ALA A 137 4.96 4.75 14.25
N ASN A 138 3.66 4.70 14.53
CA ASN A 138 2.66 5.63 14.00
C ASN A 138 2.07 6.59 15.05
N PHE A 139 1.98 6.18 16.31
CA PHE A 139 1.37 6.92 17.43
C PHE A 139 2.30 7.12 18.63
N GLY A 140 3.55 6.66 18.55
CA GLY A 140 4.51 6.79 19.64
C GLY A 140 4.96 8.23 19.91
N PRO A 141 5.69 8.45 21.02
CA PRO A 141 6.23 9.77 21.37
C PRO A 141 7.08 10.37 20.22
N GLY A 142 6.93 11.67 19.97
CA GLY A 142 7.68 12.40 18.94
C GLY A 142 7.02 12.47 17.56
N LYS A 143 5.84 11.86 17.36
CA LYS A 143 5.06 12.03 16.12
C LYS A 143 4.34 13.38 16.13
N LYS A 144 4.64 14.23 15.14
CA LYS A 144 4.06 15.58 15.01
C LYS A 144 2.71 15.60 14.27
N VAL A 145 2.44 14.58 13.45
CA VAL A 145 1.23 14.46 12.64
C VAL A 145 0.62 13.09 12.91
N SER A 146 -0.67 13.06 13.25
CA SER A 146 -1.42 11.82 13.40
C SER A 146 -1.80 11.26 12.03
N VAL A 147 -1.71 9.93 11.87
CA VAL A 147 -2.09 9.22 10.65
C VAL A 147 -3.58 9.41 10.30
N MET A 148 -4.42 9.66 11.31
CA MET A 148 -5.86 9.84 11.18
C MET A 148 -6.28 11.24 11.63
N ARG A 149 -5.47 12.27 11.36
CA ARG A 149 -5.81 13.64 11.73
C ARG A 149 -7.00 14.13 10.88
N THR A 150 -8.15 14.26 11.51
CA THR A 150 -9.27 15.00 10.93
C THR A 150 -8.91 16.49 10.85
N LEU A 151 -9.02 17.07 9.66
CA LEU A 151 -9.00 18.52 9.48
C LEU A 151 -10.44 19.01 9.42
N VAL A 152 -10.78 19.98 10.27
CA VAL A 152 -12.10 20.61 10.24
C VAL A 152 -12.19 21.44 8.97
N HIS A 153 -13.29 21.33 8.25
CA HIS A 153 -13.61 22.31 7.22
C HIS A 153 -14.08 23.58 7.92
N GLU A 154 -13.18 24.56 8.06
CA GLU A 154 -13.39 25.74 8.90
C GLU A 154 -14.68 26.50 8.52
N GLU A 155 -15.00 26.56 7.22
CA GLU A 155 -16.22 27.20 6.69
C GLU A 155 -17.53 26.49 7.09
N ALA A 156 -17.47 25.25 7.58
CA ALA A 156 -18.63 24.53 8.08
C ALA A 156 -18.96 24.84 9.56
N VAL A 157 -18.11 25.60 10.26
CA VAL A 157 -18.35 26.02 11.65
C VAL A 157 -19.07 27.38 11.62
N PRO A 158 -20.32 27.49 12.13
CA PRO A 158 -21.00 28.78 12.24
C PRO A 158 -20.20 29.76 13.11
N GLU A 159 -20.22 31.05 12.79
CA GLU A 159 -19.45 32.10 13.49
C GLU A 159 -19.89 32.37 14.95
N GLU A 160 -20.81 31.60 15.53
CA GLU A 160 -21.50 31.98 16.77
C GLU A 160 -21.39 30.94 17.89
N HIS A 161 -20.62 31.29 18.93
CA HIS A 161 -20.93 31.05 20.35
C HIS A 161 -20.42 32.21 21.21
#